data_AF-V8C5J4-F1
#
_entry.id   AF-V8C5J4-F1
#
_cell.length_a   1.000
_cell.length_b   1.000
_cell.length_c   1.000
_cell.angle_alpha   90.00
_cell.angle_beta   90.00
_cell.angle_gamma   90.00
#
_symmetry.space_group_name_H-M   'P 1'
#
loop_
_entity.id
_entity.type
_entity.pdbx_description
1 polymer ?
#
loop_
_entity_poly.entity_id
_entity_poly.type
_entity_poly.pdbx_seq_one_letter_code
_entity_poly.pdbx_strand_id
1 'polypeptide(L)' 'MEAAEIIKGLRDKTGMTRKAFSDHLGIPVRTVEDWEKGKRTPPEYIPRLIAYQLKYEELIKKLGKEDIEE' A
#
# COMPACT_ATOMS: atom_id res chain seq x y z
N MET A 1 2.57 -10.46 13.67
CA MET A 1 2.81 -10.20 12.23
C MET A 1 3.89 -9.16 12.16
N GLU A 2 5.00 -9.50 11.53
CA GLU A 2 6.10 -8.56 11.30
C GLU A 2 5.61 -7.45 10.35
N ALA A 3 6.04 -6.20 10.54
CA ALA A 3 5.61 -5.09 9.70
C ALA A 3 5.90 -5.32 8.20
N ALA A 4 6.93 -6.13 7.90
CA ALA A 4 7.25 -6.63 6.58
C ALA A 4 6.09 -7.43 5.93
N GLU A 5 5.46 -8.33 6.69
CA GLU A 5 4.34 -9.16 6.21
C GLU A 5 3.12 -8.29 5.91
N ILE A 6 2.87 -7.28 6.75
CA ILE A 6 1.75 -6.35 6.56
C ILE A 6 1.95 -5.53 5.29
N ILE A 7 3.13 -4.94 5.07
CA ILE A 7 3.42 -4.14 3.87
C ILE A 7 3.32 -5.01 2.61
N LYS A 8 3.90 -6.22 2.64
CA LYS A 8 3.81 -7.16 1.52
C LYS A 8 2.35 -7.52 1.23
N GLY A 9 1.56 -7.83 2.25
CA GLY A 9 0.14 -8.15 2.12
C GLY A 9 -0.69 -6.98 1.59
N LEU A 10 -0.39 -5.75 1.98
CA LEU A 10 -1.03 -4.54 1.43
C LEU A 10 -0.71 -4.39 -0.05
N ARG A 11 0.55 -4.55 -0.46
CA ARG A 11 0.92 -4.52 -1.89
C ARG A 11 0.24 -5.62 -2.67
N ASP A 12 0.28 -6.86 -2.19
CA ASP A 12 -0.28 -8.01 -2.91
C ASP A 12 -1.80 -7.85 -3.14
N LYS A 13 -2.54 -7.26 -2.18
CA LYS A 13 -3.97 -6.92 -2.34
C LYS A 13 -4.26 -5.91 -3.47
N THR A 14 -3.31 -5.03 -3.77
CA THR A 14 -3.47 -4.03 -4.86
C THR A 14 -3.20 -4.62 -6.25
N GLY A 15 -2.55 -5.79 -6.33
CA GLY A 15 -2.04 -6.35 -7.59
C GLY A 15 -0.84 -5.58 -8.17
N MET A 16 -0.28 -4.61 -7.45
CA MET A 16 0.84 -3.81 -7.92
C MET A 16 2.18 -4.55 -7.81
N THR A 17 3.05 -4.33 -8.80
CA THR A 17 4.48 -4.66 -8.68
C THR A 17 5.13 -3.77 -7.61
N ARG A 18 6.31 -4.15 -7.10
CA ARG A 18 7.05 -3.31 -6.14
C ARG A 18 7.33 -1.91 -6.68
N LYS A 19 7.62 -1.81 -7.99
CA LYS A 19 7.88 -0.55 -8.66
C LYS A 19 6.62 0.32 -8.70
N ALA A 20 5.49 -0.24 -9.14
CA ALA A 20 4.22 0.49 -9.16
C ALA A 20 3.77 0.92 -7.75
N PHE A 21 3.92 0.04 -6.76
CA PHE A 21 3.60 0.34 -5.36
C PHE A 21 4.51 1.41 -4.77
N SER A 22 5.80 1.37 -5.10
CA SER A 22 6.79 2.40 -4.74
C SER A 22 6.41 3.77 -5.32
N ASP A 23 6.13 3.81 -6.63
CA ASP A 23 5.78 5.05 -7.32
C ASP A 23 4.45 5.61 -6.80
N HIS A 24 3.49 4.74 -6.49
CA HIS A 24 2.19 5.09 -5.94
C HIS A 24 2.24 5.67 -4.51
N LEU A 25 3.11 5.13 -3.65
CA LEU A 25 3.29 5.64 -2.28
C LEU A 25 4.30 6.80 -2.18
N GLY A 26 5.05 7.09 -3.24
CA GLY A 26 6.16 8.04 -3.20
C GLY A 26 7.34 7.57 -2.34
N ILE A 27 7.46 6.25 -2.11
CA ILE A 27 8.51 5.64 -1.30
C ILE A 27 9.53 4.99 -2.24
N PRO A 28 10.84 5.20 -2.09
CA PRO A 28 11.83 4.56 -2.96
C PRO A 28 11.68 3.03 -3.02
N VAL A 29 11.78 2.45 -4.22
CA VAL A 29 11.57 1.01 -4.42
C VAL A 29 12.49 0.14 -3.56
N ARG A 30 13.73 0.59 -3.32
CA ARG A 30 14.67 -0.10 -2.42
C ARG A 30 14.18 -0.12 -0.97
N THR A 31 13.51 0.94 -0.51
CA THR A 31 12.94 1.01 0.83
C THR A 31 11.81 -0.01 0.98
N VAL A 32 10.91 -0.10 -0.02
CA VAL A 32 9.86 -1.13 -0.04
C VAL A 32 10.46 -2.53 -0.05
N GLU A 33 11.50 -2.77 -0.85
CA GLU A 33 12.19 -4.06 -0.88
C GLU A 33 12.86 -4.43 0.45
N ASP A 34 13.54 -3.48 1.09
CA ASP A 34 14.21 -3.71 2.37
C ASP A 34 13.20 -4.00 3.48
N TRP A 35 12.04 -3.33 3.46
CA TRP A 35 10.93 -3.62 4.37
C TRP A 35 10.34 -5.01 4.14
N GLU A 36 9.98 -5.36 2.91
CA GLU A 36 9.38 -6.67 2.61
C GLU A 36 10.35 -7.85 2.85
N LYS A 37 11.66 -7.62 2.70
CA LYS A 37 12.70 -8.62 2.99
C LYS A 37 13.08 -8.68 4.48
N GLY A 38 12.49 -7.83 5.33
CA GLY A 38 12.83 -7.73 6.75
C GLY A 38 14.24 -7.19 7.03
N LYS A 39 14.90 -6.58 6.04
CA LYS A 39 16.22 -5.95 6.21
C LYS A 39 16.14 -4.65 7.01
N ARG A 40 14.99 -3.98 6.95
CA ARG A 40 14.68 -2.79 7.75
C ARG A 40 13.27 -2.90 8.28
N THR A 41 13.07 -2.47 9.52
CA THR A 41 11.73 -2.34 10.09
C THR A 41 11.19 -0.95 9.73
N PRO A 42 10.04 -0.86 9.03
CA PRO A 42 9.37 0.42 8.83
C PRO A 42 8.95 0.99 10.20
N PRO A 43 8.86 2.32 10.36
CA PRO A 43 8.19 2.91 11.52
C PRO A 43 6.78 2.31 11.71
N GLU A 44 6.37 2.09 12.96
CA GLU A 44 5.11 1.38 13.29
C GLU A 44 3.87 1.99 12.63
N TYR A 45 3.87 3.31 12.40
CA TYR A 45 2.76 4.01 11.78
C TYR A 45 2.67 3.81 10.26
N ILE A 46 3.73 3.39 9.57
CA ILE A 46 3.77 3.30 8.11
C ILE A 46 2.79 2.26 7.55
N PRO A 47 2.75 1.00 8.03
CA PRO A 47 1.77 0.03 7.55
C PRO A 47 0.33 0.53 7.71
N ARG A 48 0.04 1.24 8.81
CA ARG A 48 -1.27 1.84 9.07
C ARG A 48 -1.61 2.95 8.06
N LEU A 49 -0.67 3.84 7.76
CA LEU A 49 -0.89 4.93 6.79
C LEU A 49 -1.10 4.40 5.37
N ILE A 50 -0.31 3.40 4.96
CA ILE A 50 -0.49 2.73 3.65
C ILE A 50 -1.90 2.10 3.59
N ALA A 51 -2.32 1.40 4.64
CA ALA A 51 -3.65 0.80 4.68
C ALA A 51 -4.78 1.85 4.59
N TYR A 52 -4.63 3.01 5.23
CA TYR A 52 -5.61 4.09 5.13
C TYR A 52 -5.67 4.69 3.74
N GLN A 53 -4.53 4.95 3.11
CA GLN A 53 -4.48 5.48 1.75
C GLN A 53 -5.22 4.53 0.78
N LEU A 54 -4.89 3.24 0.79
CA LEU A 54 -5.52 2.25 -0.09
C LEU A 54 -7.03 2.13 0.16
N LYS A 55 -7.46 2.15 1.42
CA LYS A 55 -8.89 2.11 1.77
C LYS A 55 -9.61 3.38 1.30
N TYR A 56 -8.99 4.54 1.44
CA TYR A 56 -9.55 5.80 0.98
C TYR A 56 -9.73 5.81 -0.54
N GLU A 57 -8.73 5.36 -1.29
CA GLU A 57 -8.82 5.22 -2.75
C GLU A 57 -9.91 4.24 -3.18
N GLU A 58 -10.06 3.11 -2.48
CA GLU A 58 -11.15 2.16 -2.72
C GLU A 58 -12.53 2.79 -2.49
N LEU A 59 -12.69 3.57 -1.41
CA LEU A 59 -13.94 4.26 -1.09
C LEU A 59 -14.28 5.32 -2.13
N ILE A 60 -13.30 6.16 -2.53
CA ILE A 60 -13.48 7.17 -3.57
C ILE A 60 -13.87 6.51 -4.90
N LYS A 61 -13.26 5.37 -5.24
CA LYS A 61 -13.62 4.60 -6.43
C LYS A 61 -15.02 4.02 -6.38
N LYS A 62 -15.54 3.69 -5.18
CA LYS A 62 -16.92 3.21 -5.00
C LYS A 62 -17.92 4.37 -5.14
N LEU A 63 -17.68 5.48 -4.45
CA LEU A 63 -18.50 6.68 -4.53
C LEU A 63 -18.60 7.22 -5.97
N GLY A 64 -17.46 7.37 -6.65
CA GLY A 64 -17.45 7.83 -8.06
C GLY A 64 -18.00 6.82 -9.08
N LYS A 65 -18.32 5.59 -8.68
CA LYS A 65 -19.05 4.62 -9.51
C LYS A 65 -20.56 4.71 -9.31
N GLU A 66 -21.01 5.05 -8.11
CA GLU A 66 -22.42 5.28 -7.80
C GLU A 66 -22.96 6.49 -8.60
N ASP A 67 -22.13 7.50 -8.86
CA ASP A 67 -22.49 8.70 -9.65
C ASP A 67 -22.60 8.48 -11.19
N ILE A 68 -22.16 7.34 -11.72
CA ILE A 68 -22.14 7.04 -13.17
C ILE A 68 -23.19 5.98 -13.55
N GLU A 69 -23.73 5.27 -12.56
CA GLU A 69 -24.70 4.19 -12.75
C GLU A 69 -26.17 4.60 -12.47
N GLU A 70 -26.44 5.91 -12.27
CA GLU A 70 -27.79 6.54 -12.25
C GLU A 70 -28.14 7.21 -13.58
#